data_AF-A0A929VV78-F1
#
_entry.id   AF-A0A929VV78-F1
#
_cell.length_a   1.000
_cell.length_b   1.000
_cell.length_c   1.000
_cell.angle_alpha   90.00
_cell.angle_beta   90.00
_cell.angle_gamma   90.00
#
_symmetry.space_group_name_H-M   'P 1'
#
loop_
_entity.id
_entity.type
_entity.pdbx_description
1 polymer ?
#
loop_
_entity_poly.entity_id
_entity_poly.type
_entity_poly.pdbx_seq_one_letter_code
_entity_poly.pdbx_strand_id
1 'polypeptide(L)'
;MHKHNFLLSLITVMTILASAEAKGERVPGGEGEMPRLVVNILIDQLRSDYLETFSPLYGDEGFRQLMRGGRYYTQAVYAVAPRDRAVAAATWSTGAAAAEHGIVGERFLHRATLRATVAVDDPTVQGRGTTDRFSPASLLVTTLSDELKLATGGHAYVVSLAPQADVAIL
;
A
#
# COMPACT_ATOMS: atom_id res chain seq x y z
N MET A 1 -38.94 -19.24 34.26
CA MET A 1 -39.27 -18.05 33.43
C MET A 1 -38.08 -17.12 33.15
N HIS A 2 -37.01 -17.07 33.96
CA HIS A 2 -35.90 -16.11 33.74
C HIS A 2 -34.97 -16.39 32.54
N LYS A 3 -34.72 -17.66 32.17
CA LYS A 3 -33.77 -18.01 31.09
C LYS A 3 -34.26 -17.63 29.68
N HIS A 4 -35.58 -17.65 29.47
CA HIS A 4 -36.18 -17.30 28.18
C HIS A 4 -36.12 -15.78 27.92
N ASN A 5 -36.35 -14.98 28.97
CA ASN A 5 -36.30 -13.53 28.90
C ASN A 5 -34.86 -13.02 28.69
N PHE A 6 -33.87 -13.73 29.23
CA PHE A 6 -32.45 -13.45 29.00
C PHE A 6 -32.03 -13.75 27.57
N LEU A 7 -32.47 -14.88 27.01
CA LEU A 7 -32.16 -15.25 25.62
C LEU A 7 -32.79 -14.29 24.61
N LEU A 8 -34.04 -13.89 24.85
CA LEU A 8 -34.70 -12.87 24.01
C LEU A 8 -33.96 -11.54 24.08
N SER A 9 -33.58 -11.07 25.28
CA SER A 9 -32.80 -9.84 25.44
C SER A 9 -31.46 -9.90 24.70
N LEU A 10 -30.77 -11.04 24.72
CA LEU A 10 -29.49 -11.21 24.04
C LEU A 10 -29.65 -11.17 22.52
N ILE A 11 -30.69 -11.81 21.99
CA ILE A 11 -30.99 -11.79 20.55
C ILE A 11 -31.34 -10.37 20.11
N THR A 12 -32.16 -9.63 20.88
CA THR A 12 -32.52 -8.25 20.54
C THR A 12 -31.30 -7.34 20.48
N VAL A 13 -30.36 -7.45 21.43
CA VAL A 13 -29.10 -6.69 21.44
C VAL A 13 -28.21 -7.04 20.24
N MET A 14 -28.14 -8.31 19.85
CA MET A 14 -27.37 -8.74 18.67
C MET A 14 -27.96 -8.23 17.35
N THR A 15 -29.29 -8.15 17.21
CA THR A 15 -29.93 -7.52 16.04
C THR A 15 -29.71 -6.00 15.96
N ILE A 16 -29.62 -5.32 17.10
CA ILE A 16 -29.32 -3.87 17.14
C ILE A 16 -27.85 -3.63 16.74
N LEU A 17 -26.93 -4.50 17.15
CA LEU A 17 -25.52 -4.42 16.75
C LEU A 17 -25.30 -4.78 15.26
N ALA A 18 -26.07 -5.71 14.70
CA ALA A 18 -25.96 -6.09 13.29
C ALA A 18 -26.46 -4.99 12.32
N SER A 19 -27.31 -4.06 12.80
CA SER A 19 -27.81 -2.93 12.00
C SER A 19 -26.85 -1.74 11.98
N ALA A 20 -25.72 -1.81 12.68
CA ALA A 20 -24.60 -0.92 12.48
C ALA A 20 -23.79 -1.39 11.26
N GLU A 21 -24.43 -1.40 10.09
CA GLU A 21 -23.68 -1.28 8.84
C GLU A 21 -22.85 -0.01 8.96
N ALA A 22 -21.54 -0.16 8.79
CA ALA A 22 -20.59 0.92 8.75
C ALA A 22 -20.93 1.86 7.59
N LYS A 23 -21.87 2.78 7.81
CA LYS A 23 -21.93 4.02 7.06
C LYS A 23 -20.64 4.74 7.38
N GLY A 24 -19.66 4.58 6.49
CA GLY A 24 -18.42 5.33 6.51
C GLY A 24 -18.74 6.79 6.80
N GLU A 25 -18.25 7.27 7.93
CA GLU A 25 -18.42 8.63 8.38
C GLU A 25 -17.87 9.56 7.29
N ARG A 26 -18.79 10.33 6.69
CA ARG A 26 -18.56 11.21 5.54
C ARG A 26 -17.57 12.30 5.95
N VAL A 27 -16.43 12.33 5.27
CA VAL A 27 -15.45 13.41 5.41
C VAL A 27 -16.07 14.70 4.89
N PRO A 28 -16.00 15.83 5.61
CA PRO A 28 -16.44 17.12 5.10
C PRO A 28 -15.45 17.60 4.03
N GLY A 29 -15.86 17.52 2.77
CA GLY A 29 -15.04 17.90 1.61
C GLY A 29 -15.53 17.27 0.30
N GLY A 30 -16.69 17.72 -0.18
CA GLY A 30 -17.18 17.50 -1.54
C GLY A 30 -17.67 16.08 -1.86
N GLU A 31 -18.98 15.85 -1.81
CA GLU A 31 -19.59 14.75 -2.54
C GLU A 31 -19.35 14.98 -4.06
N GLY A 32 -18.53 14.14 -4.68
CA GLY A 32 -18.51 13.96 -6.14
C GLY A 32 -17.34 14.56 -6.93
N GLU A 33 -16.42 15.30 -6.31
CA GLU A 33 -15.21 15.74 -7.04
C GLU A 33 -14.10 14.70 -6.92
N MET A 34 -13.75 14.12 -8.07
CA MET A 34 -12.59 13.23 -8.18
C MET A 34 -11.31 14.02 -7.84
N PRO A 35 -10.46 13.52 -6.92
CA PRO A 35 -9.23 14.21 -6.57
C PRO A 35 -8.35 14.36 -7.81
N ARG A 36 -7.85 15.59 -8.03
CA ARG A 36 -7.02 15.91 -9.20
C ARG A 36 -5.57 15.41 -9.07
N LEU A 37 -5.15 15.09 -7.85
CA LEU A 37 -3.82 14.57 -7.53
C LEU A 37 -3.95 13.60 -6.35
N VAL A 38 -3.32 12.44 -6.48
CA VAL A 38 -3.13 11.48 -5.40
C VAL A 38 -1.63 11.33 -5.17
N VAL A 39 -1.20 11.44 -3.91
CA VAL A 39 0.21 11.29 -3.53
C VAL A 39 0.32 10.10 -2.59
N ASN A 40 1.03 9.05 -3.04
CA ASN A 40 1.36 7.89 -2.24
C ASN A 40 2.77 8.07 -1.68
N ILE A 41 2.91 7.98 -0.35
CA ILE A 41 4.20 8.11 0.34
C ILE A 41 4.49 6.81 1.07
N LEU A 42 5.48 6.06 0.57
CA LEU A 42 6.02 4.89 1.25
C LEU A 42 7.31 5.29 1.97
N ILE A 43 7.36 5.05 3.28
CA ILE A 43 8.54 5.35 4.10
C ILE A 43 9.14 4.03 4.56
N ASP A 44 10.32 3.70 4.01
CA ASP A 44 11.03 2.48 4.38
C ASP A 44 11.42 2.50 5.86
N GLN A 45 11.26 1.34 6.52
CA GLN A 45 11.54 1.12 7.94
C GLN A 45 10.87 2.07 8.94
N LEU A 46 9.78 2.75 8.56
CA LEU A 46 8.98 3.53 9.51
C LEU A 46 8.07 2.62 10.33
N ARG A 47 8.51 2.30 11.54
CA ARG A 47 7.67 1.58 12.50
C ARG A 47 6.60 2.48 13.09
N SER A 48 5.44 1.90 13.38
CA SER A 48 4.28 2.62 13.94
C SER A 48 4.56 3.24 15.31
N ASP A 49 5.38 2.60 16.16
CA ASP A 49 5.75 3.13 17.48
C ASP A 49 6.57 4.42 17.42
N TYR A 50 7.26 4.69 16.30
CA TYR A 50 8.01 5.94 16.11
C TYR A 50 7.06 7.14 15.98
N LEU A 51 5.91 6.96 15.34
CA LEU A 51 4.92 8.03 15.16
C LEU A 51 4.39 8.55 16.50
N GLU A 52 4.22 7.66 17.47
CA GLU A 52 3.77 8.01 18.83
C GLU A 52 4.93 8.48 19.70
N THR A 53 6.02 7.70 19.77
CA THR A 53 7.16 7.96 20.66
C THR A 53 7.83 9.30 20.36
N PHE A 54 7.99 9.64 19.09
CA PHE A 54 8.63 10.90 18.67
C PHE A 54 7.62 12.00 18.34
N SER A 55 6.33 11.81 18.65
CA SER A 55 5.29 12.83 18.42
C SER A 55 5.64 14.21 19.00
N PRO A 56 6.30 14.35 20.17
CA PRO A 56 6.70 15.66 20.68
C PRO A 56 7.77 16.38 19.83
N LEU A 57 8.50 15.63 18.99
CA LEU A 57 9.59 16.16 18.15
C LEU A 57 9.11 16.56 16.74
N TYR A 58 8.00 16.00 16.25
CA TYR A 58 7.45 16.39 14.95
C TYR A 58 6.86 17.79 15.00
N GLY A 59 6.82 18.53 13.89
CA GLY A 59 6.08 19.79 13.77
C GLY A 59 4.57 19.59 13.59
N ASP A 60 3.79 20.67 13.58
CA ASP A 60 2.33 20.61 13.36
C ASP A 60 1.94 20.26 11.92
N GLU A 61 2.76 20.62 10.91
CA GLU A 61 2.45 20.49 9.47
C GLU A 61 3.06 19.23 8.82
N GLY A 62 2.79 18.05 9.38
CA GLY A 62 3.32 16.79 8.85
C GLY A 62 2.59 15.56 9.41
N PHE A 63 3.32 14.63 10.04
CA PHE A 63 2.70 13.46 10.69
C PHE A 63 1.58 13.85 11.66
N ARG A 64 1.76 14.92 12.45
CA ARG A 64 0.71 15.41 13.38
C ARG A 64 -0.57 15.83 12.65
N GLN A 65 -0.44 16.53 11.51
CA GLN A 65 -1.58 16.93 10.70
C GLN A 65 -2.29 15.70 10.09
N LEU A 66 -1.53 14.77 9.52
CA LEU A 66 -2.08 13.55 8.92
C LEU A 66 -2.80 12.67 9.95
N MET A 67 -2.24 12.53 11.15
CA MET A 67 -2.83 11.72 12.22
C MET A 67 -4.09 12.37 12.82
N ARG A 68 -4.16 13.70 12.89
CA ARG A 68 -5.31 14.43 13.46
C ARG A 68 -6.44 14.68 12.46
N GLY A 69 -6.10 15.03 11.22
CA GLY A 69 -7.05 15.42 10.18
C GLY A 69 -7.38 14.32 9.16
N GLY A 70 -6.58 13.24 9.14
CA GLY A 70 -6.79 12.11 8.24
C GLY A 70 -7.40 10.90 8.93
N ARG A 71 -7.39 9.77 8.21
CA ARG A 71 -7.68 8.44 8.78
C ARG A 71 -6.37 7.75 9.11
N TYR A 72 -6.17 7.45 10.39
CA TYR A 72 -4.98 6.75 10.89
C TYR A 72 -5.35 5.34 11.36
N TYR A 73 -4.72 4.32 10.77
CA TYR A 73 -4.94 2.91 11.09
C TYR A 73 -3.82 2.40 12.00
N THR A 74 -4.14 2.13 13.27
CA THR A 74 -3.17 1.63 14.26
C THR A 74 -2.92 0.12 14.18
N GLN A 75 -3.83 -0.61 13.53
CA GLN A 75 -3.80 -2.07 13.41
C GLN A 75 -3.57 -2.54 11.97
N ALA A 76 -2.78 -1.79 11.20
CA ALA A 76 -2.34 -2.21 9.88
C ALA A 76 -1.19 -3.22 10.01
N VAL A 77 -1.36 -4.42 9.47
CA VAL A 77 -0.32 -5.45 9.47
C VAL A 77 0.12 -5.73 8.05
N TYR A 78 1.40 -5.55 7.81
CA TYR A 78 2.06 -5.95 6.57
C TYR A 78 2.49 -7.42 6.69
N ALA A 79 1.63 -8.33 6.25
CA ALA A 79 1.79 -9.77 6.41
C ALA A 79 2.64 -10.39 5.29
N VAL A 80 3.85 -9.87 5.06
CA VAL A 80 4.69 -10.32 3.95
C VAL A 80 6.04 -10.81 4.44
N ALA A 81 6.52 -11.89 3.82
CA ALA A 81 7.80 -12.51 4.07
C ALA A 81 8.46 -12.83 2.71
N PRO A 82 9.69 -12.37 2.46
CA PRO A 82 10.57 -11.58 3.34
C PRO A 82 10.09 -10.13 3.52
N ARG A 83 10.49 -9.50 4.64
CA ARG A 83 10.24 -8.08 4.94
C ARG A 83 11.35 -7.21 4.34
N ASP A 84 11.41 -7.17 3.01
CA ASP A 84 12.32 -6.29 2.29
C ASP A 84 11.55 -5.23 1.48
N ARG A 85 12.27 -4.20 1.04
CA ARG A 85 11.66 -3.02 0.42
C ARG A 85 11.05 -3.30 -0.95
N ALA A 86 11.61 -4.23 -1.72
CA ALA A 86 11.11 -4.55 -3.07
C ALA A 86 9.76 -5.26 -2.99
N VAL A 87 9.65 -6.22 -2.06
CA VAL A 87 8.38 -6.90 -1.78
C VAL A 87 7.36 -5.90 -1.23
N ALA A 88 7.77 -5.01 -0.30
CA ALA A 88 6.93 -3.93 0.23
C ALA A 88 6.36 -2.99 -0.84
N ALA A 89 7.22 -2.50 -1.74
CA ALA A 89 6.80 -1.64 -2.84
C ALA A 89 5.78 -2.36 -3.74
N ALA A 90 6.09 -3.59 -4.18
CA ALA A 90 5.22 -4.35 -5.07
C ALA A 90 3.88 -4.72 -4.43
N THR A 91 3.85 -5.15 -3.16
CA THR A 91 2.59 -5.44 -2.46
C THR A 91 1.75 -4.17 -2.28
N TRP A 92 2.39 -3.04 -1.95
CA TRP A 92 1.68 -1.77 -1.78
C TRP A 92 1.10 -1.24 -3.09
N SER A 93 1.88 -1.28 -4.18
CA SER A 93 1.48 -0.75 -5.48
C SER A 93 0.41 -1.60 -6.14
N THR A 94 0.42 -2.93 -5.95
CA THR A 94 -0.50 -3.88 -6.59
C THR A 94 -1.68 -4.29 -5.72
N GLY A 95 -1.53 -4.23 -4.40
CA GLY A 95 -2.49 -4.81 -3.45
C GLY A 95 -2.49 -6.35 -3.42
N ALA A 96 -1.60 -7.00 -4.16
CA ALA A 96 -1.49 -8.45 -4.27
C ALA A 96 -0.40 -9.01 -3.33
N ALA A 97 -0.44 -10.31 -3.03
CA ALA A 97 0.60 -10.98 -2.26
C ALA A 97 1.84 -11.30 -3.13
N ALA A 98 3.00 -11.55 -2.50
CA ALA A 98 4.24 -11.92 -3.21
C ALA A 98 4.11 -13.14 -4.12
N ALA A 99 3.23 -14.09 -3.76
CA ALA A 99 2.91 -15.25 -4.59
C ALA A 99 2.20 -14.89 -5.90
N GLU A 100 1.51 -13.75 -5.95
CA GLU A 100 0.74 -13.28 -7.10
C GLU A 100 1.55 -12.28 -7.94
N HIS A 101 2.10 -11.23 -7.31
CA HIS A 101 2.88 -10.22 -8.04
C HIS A 101 4.30 -10.68 -8.44
N GLY A 102 4.79 -11.80 -7.89
CA GLY A 102 6.02 -12.47 -8.32
C GLY A 102 7.33 -11.92 -7.73
N ILE A 103 7.28 -10.79 -7.03
CA ILE A 103 8.44 -10.20 -6.34
C ILE A 103 8.56 -10.86 -4.96
N VAL A 104 9.54 -11.75 -4.82
CA VAL A 104 9.78 -12.54 -3.60
C VAL A 104 11.00 -12.09 -2.81
N GLY A 105 11.67 -11.05 -3.28
CA GLY A 105 12.72 -10.36 -2.55
C GLY A 105 13.46 -9.33 -3.40
N GLU A 106 14.29 -8.49 -2.78
CA GLU A 106 15.19 -7.55 -3.51
C GLU A 106 16.10 -8.28 -4.50
N ARG A 107 16.50 -9.50 -4.16
CA ARG A 107 17.28 -10.39 -5.02
C ARG A 107 16.72 -11.80 -4.93
N PHE A 108 16.52 -12.44 -6.06
CA PHE A 108 16.08 -13.83 -6.10
C PHE A 108 16.72 -14.61 -7.25
N LEU A 109 16.67 -15.94 -7.15
CA LEU A 109 17.29 -16.83 -8.12
C LEU A 109 16.48 -16.85 -9.41
N HIS A 110 17.06 -16.38 -10.50
CA HIS A 110 16.44 -16.52 -11.82
C HIS A 110 16.62 -17.96 -12.32
N ARG A 111 15.52 -18.69 -12.50
CA ARG A 111 15.55 -20.15 -12.75
C ARG A 111 16.27 -20.52 -14.05
N ALA A 112 16.18 -19.70 -15.10
CA ALA A 112 16.81 -20.01 -16.38
C ALA A 112 18.33 -19.87 -16.35
N THR A 113 18.86 -18.98 -15.51
CA THR A 113 20.30 -18.67 -15.44
C THR A 113 20.96 -19.22 -14.19
N LEU A 114 20.18 -19.65 -13.20
CA LEU A 114 20.61 -20.07 -11.87
C LEU A 114 21.51 -19.05 -11.17
N ARG A 115 21.25 -17.76 -11.42
CA ARG A 115 21.96 -16.63 -10.81
C ARG A 115 21.00 -15.80 -9.96
N ALA A 116 21.51 -15.28 -8.85
CA ALA A 116 20.78 -14.34 -8.02
C ALA A 116 20.81 -12.95 -8.68
N THR A 117 19.68 -12.53 -9.24
CA THR A 117 19.49 -11.23 -9.90
C THR A 117 18.70 -10.29 -9.01
N VAL A 118 18.85 -8.99 -9.23
CA VAL A 118 18.02 -7.97 -8.57
C VAL A 118 16.60 -8.06 -9.14
N ALA A 119 15.59 -7.77 -8.32
CA ALA A 119 14.18 -7.90 -8.69
C ALA A 119 13.80 -7.17 -9.99
N VAL A 120 14.38 -6.00 -10.21
CA VAL A 120 14.12 -5.14 -11.37
C VAL A 120 15.23 -5.23 -12.43
N ASP A 121 16.20 -6.13 -12.32
CA ASP A 121 17.27 -6.29 -13.31
C ASP A 121 16.72 -6.76 -14.66
N ASP A 122 17.02 -6.03 -15.73
CA ASP A 122 16.55 -6.36 -17.06
C ASP A 122 17.63 -6.08 -18.12
N PRO A 123 18.29 -7.14 -18.63
CA PRO A 123 19.35 -7.00 -19.64
C PRO A 123 18.81 -6.71 -21.05
N THR A 124 17.51 -6.45 -21.24
CA THR A 124 16.93 -6.07 -22.53
C THR A 124 16.76 -4.56 -22.68
N VAL A 125 16.83 -3.81 -21.57
CA VAL A 125 16.68 -2.35 -21.56
C VAL A 125 18.01 -1.63 -21.33
N GLN A 126 18.04 -0.32 -21.56
CA GLN A 126 19.17 0.55 -21.25
C GLN A 126 18.66 1.76 -20.48
N GLY A 127 19.20 1.98 -19.29
CA GLY A 127 18.90 3.17 -18.49
C GLY A 127 19.34 4.46 -19.20
N ARG A 128 18.60 5.54 -18.97
CA ARG A 128 18.92 6.86 -19.50
C ARG A 128 19.89 7.57 -18.57
N GLY A 129 21.08 7.91 -19.05
CA GLY A 129 22.09 8.61 -18.25
C GLY A 129 22.75 7.74 -17.17
N THR A 130 22.56 6.42 -17.21
CA THR A 130 23.20 5.45 -16.31
C THR A 130 23.56 4.18 -17.08
N THR A 131 24.48 3.38 -16.53
CA THR A 131 24.79 2.02 -16.97
C THR A 131 23.77 1.00 -16.46
N ASP A 132 22.92 1.39 -15.50
CA ASP A 132 21.93 0.51 -14.91
C ASP A 132 20.87 0.08 -15.93
N ARG A 133 20.35 -1.14 -15.75
CA ARG A 133 19.41 -1.77 -16.67
C ARG A 133 18.25 -2.32 -15.86
N PHE A 134 17.27 -1.45 -15.59
CA PHE A 134 16.14 -1.79 -14.73
C PHE A 134 14.79 -1.64 -15.43
N SER A 135 13.86 -2.56 -15.17
CA SER A 135 12.49 -2.52 -15.69
C SER A 135 11.50 -3.20 -14.72
N PRO A 136 10.19 -2.97 -14.88
CA PRO A 136 9.16 -3.66 -14.10
C PRO A 136 8.83 -5.07 -14.65
N ALA A 137 9.63 -5.64 -15.56
CA ALA A 137 9.29 -6.89 -16.27
C ALA A 137 9.08 -8.10 -15.34
N SER A 138 9.63 -8.08 -14.12
CA SER A 138 9.43 -9.13 -13.11
C SER A 138 8.09 -9.04 -12.39
N LEU A 139 7.36 -7.91 -12.50
CA LEU A 139 6.06 -7.73 -11.87
C LEU A 139 4.97 -8.41 -12.71
N LEU A 140 4.25 -9.35 -12.12
CA LEU A 140 3.31 -10.22 -12.84
C LEU A 140 1.87 -9.69 -12.92
N VAL A 141 1.57 -8.63 -12.18
CA VAL A 141 0.24 -8.04 -12.04
C VAL A 141 0.30 -6.53 -12.24
N THR A 142 -0.85 -5.90 -12.46
CA THR A 142 -0.97 -4.45 -12.63
C THR A 142 -0.87 -3.74 -11.28
N THR A 143 -0.35 -2.52 -11.31
CA THR A 143 -0.34 -1.61 -10.16
C THR A 143 -1.60 -0.74 -10.16
N LEU A 144 -1.90 -0.10 -9.02
CA LEU A 144 -2.92 0.94 -8.91
C LEU A 144 -2.70 2.05 -9.96
N SER A 145 -1.45 2.36 -10.28
CA SER A 145 -1.08 3.36 -11.28
C SER A 145 -1.41 2.91 -12.71
N ASP A 146 -1.22 1.63 -13.02
CA ASP A 146 -1.61 1.05 -14.31
C ASP A 146 -3.12 1.08 -14.48
N GLU A 147 -3.86 0.68 -13.44
CA GLU A 147 -5.33 0.72 -13.43
C GLU A 147 -5.85 2.16 -13.56
N LEU A 148 -5.20 3.14 -12.93
CA LEU A 148 -5.53 4.56 -13.10
C LEU A 148 -5.31 5.02 -14.53
N LYS A 149 -4.20 4.62 -15.16
CA LYS A 149 -3.93 4.90 -16.57
C LYS A 149 -4.97 4.27 -17.49
N LEU A 150 -5.35 3.02 -17.25
CA LEU A 150 -6.38 2.32 -18.02
C LEU A 150 -7.75 2.98 -17.87
N ALA A 151 -8.19 3.25 -16.63
CA ALA A 151 -9.48 3.85 -16.32
C ALA A 151 -9.64 5.26 -16.91
N THR A 152 -8.53 5.98 -17.11
CA THR A 152 -8.52 7.32 -17.70
C THR A 152 -8.19 7.33 -19.19
N GLY A 153 -8.16 6.17 -19.88
CA GLY A 153 -7.82 6.10 -21.30
C GLY A 153 -6.43 6.64 -21.62
N GLY A 154 -5.50 6.58 -20.66
CA GLY A 154 -4.13 7.08 -20.77
C GLY A 154 -3.93 8.54 -20.36
N HIS A 155 -5.00 9.27 -19.98
CA HIS A 155 -4.92 10.70 -19.65
C HIS A 155 -4.31 11.01 -18.28
N ALA A 156 -4.38 10.10 -17.31
CA ALA A 156 -3.73 10.30 -16.01
C ALA A 156 -2.21 10.46 -16.18
N TYR A 157 -1.55 11.28 -15.38
CA TYR A 157 -0.09 11.33 -15.32
C TYR A 157 0.39 10.56 -14.11
N VAL A 158 1.27 9.58 -14.31
CA VAL A 158 1.84 8.75 -13.25
C VAL A 158 3.34 9.02 -13.20
N VAL A 159 3.83 9.35 -12.02
CA VAL A 159 5.24 9.57 -11.74
C VAL A 159 5.56 8.90 -10.40
N SER A 160 6.68 8.18 -10.35
CA SER A 160 7.24 7.59 -9.14
C SER A 160 8.67 8.05 -8.97
N LEU A 161 9.06 8.34 -7.72
CA LEU A 161 10.38 8.85 -7.35
C LEU A 161 10.82 8.16 -6.06
N ALA A 162 11.96 7.49 -6.09
CA ALA A 162 12.59 6.93 -4.90
C ALA A 162 14.11 6.92 -5.05
N PRO A 163 14.88 6.89 -3.94
CA PRO A 163 16.34 6.80 -3.99
C PRO A 163 16.84 5.45 -4.56
N GLN A 164 16.04 4.39 -4.42
CA GLN A 164 16.33 3.06 -4.93
C GLN A 164 15.41 2.70 -6.09
N ALA A 165 15.97 2.06 -7.12
CA ALA A 165 15.26 1.77 -8.36
C ALA A 165 14.11 0.77 -8.17
N ASP A 166 14.27 -0.21 -7.29
CA ASP A 166 13.23 -1.21 -6.97
C ASP A 166 11.97 -0.55 -6.41
N VAL A 167 12.10 0.39 -5.47
CA VAL A 167 10.95 1.12 -4.90
C VAL A 167 10.34 2.12 -5.89
N ALA A 168 11.14 2.69 -6.80
CA ALA A 168 10.63 3.62 -7.81
C ALA A 168 9.85 2.91 -8.93
N ILE A 169 10.25 1.69 -9.28
CA ILE A 169 9.74 0.94 -10.44
C ILE A 169 8.55 0.04 -10.07
N LEU A 170 8.57 -0.56 -8.87
CA LEU A 170 7.58 -1.56 -8.43
C LEU A 170 6.31 -0.94 -7.86
#